data_AF-A0ABD5FLR4-F1
#
_entry.id   AF-A0ABD5FLR4-F1
#
_cell.length_a   1.000
_cell.length_b   1.000
_cell.length_c   1.000
_cell.angle_alpha   90.00
_cell.angle_beta   90.00
_cell.angle_gamma   90.00
#
_symmetry.space_group_name_H-M   'P 1'
#
loop_
_entity.id
_entity.type
_entity.pdbx_description
1 polymer ?
#
loop_
_entity_poly.entity_id
_entity_poly.type
_entity_poly.pdbx_seq_one_letter_code
_entity_poly.pdbx_strand_id
1 'polypeptide(L)' 'MTRKIKIEIIKDVYWEDWGTMRKVFKKGWIGWATGYYENGKLVGVSSESPIYVGVSDEIWDDCYKVLEQEG' A
#
# COMPACT_ATOMS: atom_id res chain seq x y z
N MET A 1 5.96 -14.56 4.53
CA MET A 1 4.96 -14.38 5.63
C MET A 1 4.33 -13.01 5.47
N THR A 2 3.05 -12.83 5.79
CA THR A 2 2.41 -11.52 5.81
C THR A 2 2.30 -10.96 7.23
N ARG A 3 2.39 -9.65 7.38
CA ARG A 3 2.20 -8.91 8.64
C ARG A 3 1.42 -7.64 8.39
N LYS A 4 0.69 -7.15 9.39
CA LYS A 4 0.13 -5.80 9.31
C LYS A 4 1.22 -4.77 9.60
N ILE A 5 1.26 -3.76 8.75
CA ILE A 5 2.18 -2.63 8.88
C ILE A 5 1.39 -1.34 8.72
N LYS A 6 1.81 -0.29 9.42
CA LYS A 6 1.26 1.04 9.25
C LYS A 6 2.12 1.80 8.27
N ILE A 7 1.52 2.37 7.23
CA ILE A 7 2.23 3.11 6.19
C ILE A 7 1.70 4.53 6.06
N GLU A 8 2.53 5.43 5.54
CA GLU A 8 2.13 6.71 4.97
C GLU A 8 2.40 6.72 3.48
N ILE A 9 1.43 7.14 2.68
CA ILE A 9 1.55 7.32 1.24
C ILE A 9 2.25 8.65 0.95
N ILE A 10 3.41 8.63 0.31
CA ILE A 10 4.27 9.82 0.11
C ILE A 10 4.08 10.50 -1.25
N LYS A 11 3.35 9.87 -2.17
CA LYS A 11 2.87 10.41 -3.44
C LYS A 11 1.54 9.76 -3.83
N ASP A 12 0.73 10.45 -4.62
CA ASP A 12 -0.52 9.87 -5.11
C ASP A 12 -0.25 8.55 -5.85
N VAL A 13 -1.02 7.52 -5.52
CA VAL A 13 -0.91 6.19 -6.13
C VAL A 13 -2.04 6.01 -7.11
N TYR A 14 -1.71 5.45 -8.27
CA TYR A 14 -2.65 5.16 -9.33
C TYR A 14 -2.54 3.69 -9.72
N TRP A 15 -3.68 3.04 -9.90
CA TRP A 15 -3.75 1.69 -10.47
C TRP A 15 -4.45 1.74 -11.82
N GLU A 16 -4.07 0.81 -12.68
CA GLU A 16 -4.69 0.62 -13.99
C GLU A 16 -6.06 -0.03 -13.81
N ASP A 17 -7.06 0.51 -14.49
CA ASP A 17 -8.43 0.01 -14.49
C ASP A 17 -9.01 0.17 -15.90
N TRP A 18 -8.95 -0.90 -16.68
CA TRP A 18 -9.47 -1.00 -18.06
C TRP A 18 -9.03 0.14 -19.00
N GLY A 19 -7.74 0.41 -19.02
CA GLY A 19 -7.07 1.42 -19.84
C GLY A 19 -6.99 2.81 -19.20
N THR A 20 -7.48 2.98 -17.96
CA THR A 20 -7.47 4.26 -17.25
C THR A 20 -6.69 4.16 -15.95
N MET A 21 -5.76 5.08 -15.71
CA MET A 21 -5.09 5.19 -14.41
C MET A 21 -6.00 5.91 -13.42
N ARG A 22 -6.47 5.21 -12.38
CA ARG A 22 -7.32 5.77 -11.32
C ARG A 22 -6.51 6.00 -10.07
N LYS A 23 -6.67 7.18 -9.47
CA LYS A 23 -6.04 7.49 -8.17
C LYS A 23 -6.69 6.67 -7.08
N VAL A 24 -5.92 5.80 -6.45
CA VAL A 24 -6.37 4.87 -5.40
C VAL A 24 -5.92 5.30 -4.01
N PHE A 25 -4.79 6.01 -3.91
CA PHE A 25 -4.36 6.64 -2.67
C PHE A 25 -4.02 8.11 -2.91
N LYS A 26 -4.37 8.94 -1.94
CA LYS A 26 -3.89 10.33 -1.87
C LYS A 26 -2.58 10.37 -1.09
N LYS A 27 -1.63 11.19 -1.53
CA LYS A 27 -0.48 11.58 -0.72
C LYS A 27 -0.92 12.05 0.66
N GLY A 28 -0.23 11.59 1.69
CA GLY A 28 -0.50 11.83 3.10
C GLY A 28 -1.52 10.87 3.73
N TRP A 29 -2.09 9.93 2.97
CA TRP A 29 -2.91 8.89 3.57
C TRP A 29 -2.06 8.01 4.51
N ILE A 30 -2.60 7.75 5.70
CA ILE A 30 -1.98 6.90 6.71
C ILE A 30 -2.97 5.80 7.08
N GLY A 31 -2.52 4.55 7.06
CA GLY A 31 -3.37 3.43 7.42
C GLY A 31 -2.61 2.11 7.52
N TRP A 32 -3.37 1.07 7.85
CA TRP A 32 -2.86 -0.29 7.94
C TRP A 32 -2.86 -0.94 6.56
N ALA A 33 -1.78 -1.64 6.25
CA ALA A 33 -1.57 -2.38 5.01
C ALA A 33 -1.02 -3.78 5.32
N THR A 34 -1.07 -4.65 4.31
CA THR A 34 -0.45 -5.97 4.37
C THR A 34 0.98 -5.86 3.84
N GLY A 35 1.97 -6.09 4.70
CA GLY A 35 3.37 -6.22 4.32
C GLY A 35 3.74 -7.69 4.05
N TYR A 36 4.43 -7.94 2.96
CA TYR A 36 4.94 -9.26 2.57
C TYR A 36 6.43 -9.35 2.92
N TYR A 37 6.80 -10.39 3.66
CA TYR A 37 8.17 -10.58 4.15
C TYR A 37 8.78 -11.89 3.66
N GLU A 38 10.02 -11.80 3.21
CA GLU A 38 10.90 -12.93 2.88
C GLU A 38 12.19 -12.80 3.68
N ASN A 39 12.61 -13.86 4.37
CA ASN A 39 13.81 -13.87 5.21
C ASN A 39 13.87 -12.69 6.21
N GLY A 40 12.72 -12.28 6.75
CA GLY A 40 12.61 -11.14 7.68
C GLY A 40 12.69 -9.76 7.04
N LYS A 41 12.85 -9.67 5.72
CA LYS A 41 12.87 -8.41 4.98
C LYS A 41 11.52 -8.16 4.30
N LEU A 42 11.02 -6.92 4.38
CA LEU A 42 9.85 -6.49 3.62
C LEU A 42 10.19 -6.49 2.12
N VAL A 43 9.38 -7.18 1.31
CA VAL A 43 9.57 -7.31 -0.14
C VAL A 43 8.39 -6.78 -0.95
N GLY A 44 7.28 -6.44 -0.31
CA GLY A 44 6.12 -5.84 -0.98
C GLY A 44 5.05 -5.40 0.01
N VAL A 45 4.12 -4.57 -0.44
CA VAL A 45 3.02 -4.05 0.36
C VAL A 45 1.75 -3.99 -0.48
N SER A 46 0.64 -4.49 0.05
CA SER A 46 -0.69 -4.33 -0.57
C SER A 46 -1.67 -3.73 0.43
N SER A 47 -2.69 -3.05 -0.09
CA SER A 47 -3.78 -2.53 0.73
C SER A 47 -5.04 -2.37 -0.11
N GLU A 48 -6.19 -2.24 0.55
CA GLU A 48 -7.42 -1.82 -0.10
C GLU A 48 -7.39 -0.31 -0.28
N SER A 49 -7.82 0.17 -1.46
CA SER A 49 -7.95 1.58 -1.75
C SER A 49 -8.91 2.25 -0.76
N PRO A 50 -8.50 3.32 -0.05
CA PRO A 50 -9.40 4.10 0.80
C PRO A 50 -10.43 4.91 -0.01
N ILE A 51 -10.31 4.94 -1.34
CA ILE A 51 -11.20 5.68 -2.24
C ILE A 51 -12.24 4.73 -2.87
N TYR A 52 -11.87 3.48 -3.14
CA TYR A 52 -12.70 2.51 -3.86
C TYR A 52 -12.80 1.20 -3.07
N VAL A 53 -13.94 1.01 -2.42
CA VAL A 53 -14.23 -0.17 -1.59
C VAL A 53 -14.14 -1.45 -2.43
N GLY A 54 -13.44 -2.45 -1.89
CA GLY A 54 -13.23 -3.76 -2.52
C GLY A 54 -12.14 -3.79 -3.59
N VAL A 55 -11.45 -2.67 -3.86
CA VAL A 55 -10.33 -2.61 -4.82
C VAL A 55 -9.03 -2.65 -4.05
N SER A 56 -8.24 -3.71 -4.24
CA SER A 56 -6.95 -3.91 -3.57
C SER A 56 -5.89 -4.34 -4.57
N ASP A 57 -4.67 -3.83 -4.40
CA ASP A 57 -3.51 -4.20 -5.19
C ASP A 57 -2.22 -3.84 -4.43
N GLU A 58 -1.08 -4.13 -5.05
CA GLU A 58 0.25 -3.76 -4.58
C GLU A 58 0.50 -2.24 -4.68
N ILE A 59 1.20 -1.73 -3.69
CA ILE A 59 1.67 -0.35 -3.62
C ILE A 59 3.19 -0.40 -3.82
N TRP A 60 3.69 0.24 -4.87
CA TRP A 60 5.13 0.25 -5.16
C TRP A 60 5.94 0.91 -4.03
N ASP A 61 7.15 0.40 -3.81
CA ASP A 61 8.04 0.77 -2.69
C ASP A 61 8.34 2.26 -2.56
N ASP A 62 8.32 2.99 -3.68
CA ASP A 62 8.58 4.42 -3.69
C ASP A 62 7.33 5.28 -3.40
N CYS A 63 6.17 4.65 -3.23
CA CYS A 63 4.89 5.31 -2.96
C CYS A 63 4.54 5.39 -1.48
N TYR A 64 5.24 4.66 -0.62
CA TYR A 64 4.96 4.63 0.82
C TYR A 64 6.23 4.70 1.66
N LYS A 65 6.05 5.00 2.95
CA LYS A 65 7.03 4.74 3.99
C LYS A 65 6.36 3.97 5.13
N VAL A 66 7.10 3.05 5.74
CA VAL A 66 6.61 2.30 6.90
C VAL A 66 6.76 3.17 8.15
N LEU A 67 5.70 3.27 8.94
CA LEU A 67 5.67 3.99 10.21
C LEU A 67 5.77 3.04 11.41
N GLU A 68 5.11 1.88 11.33
CA GLU A 68 5.02 0.90 12.40
C GLU A 68 4.87 -0.51 11.82
N GLN A 69 5.38 -1.52 12.52
CA GLN A 69 5.19 -2.94 12.18
C GLN A 69 4.64 -3.62 13.43
N GLU A 70 3.56 -4.40 13.30
CA GLU A 70 3.16 -5.28 14.41
C GLU A 70 4.28 -6.29 14.65
N GLY A 71 4.79 -6.31 15.89
CA GLY A 71 5.94 -7.12 16.34
C GLY A 71 5.65 -8.60 16.41
#